data_AF-A0A329S5N1-F1
#
_entry.id   AF-A0A329S5N1-F1
#
_cell.length_a   1.000
_cell.length_b   1.000
_cell.length_c   1.000
_cell.angle_alpha   90.00
_cell.angle_beta   90.00
_cell.angle_gamma   90.00
#
_symmetry.space_group_name_H-M   'P 1'
#
loop_
_entity.id
_entity.type
_entity.pdbx_description
1 polymer ?
#
loop_
_entity_poly.entity_id
_entity_poly.type
_entity_poly.pdbx_seq_one_letter_code
_entity_poly.pdbx_strand_id
1 'polypeptide(L)'
;MLTEELSNLKSLDEFMVLDVVPLSLGVEIDGKNSTVMIPRNTTIPTKKTRTFSTSEGNQSVMRIQLFEGENEKVSGNYPLGQLIVVDIAPKPRGESKIEVTLDIDANSSLALSIVDTSTGKKQPIRVDVGSLPPSEIERMSKNVRTNSVVESKAKLENYAHSVRSSAAKRIAELKQSIEDIQAVEDKATETLRWLDSNHLTKKEEFDVKRRKLEAEVNPITRNDG
;
A
#
# COMPACT_ATOMS: atom_id res chain seq x y z
N MET A 1 50.60 15.91 41.15
CA MET A 1 50.08 14.87 40.24
C MET A 1 48.56 14.68 40.33
N LEU A 2 47.92 14.86 41.50
CA LEU A 2 46.44 14.76 41.64
C LEU A 2 45.66 16.03 41.22
N THR A 3 46.34 17.14 40.92
CA THR A 3 45.70 18.42 40.55
C THR A 3 45.60 18.64 39.04
N GLU A 4 46.31 17.85 38.21
CA GLU A 4 46.21 17.89 36.74
C GLU A 4 45.16 16.91 36.19
N GLU A 5 44.77 15.87 36.94
CA GLU A 5 43.68 14.96 36.53
C GLU A 5 42.29 15.59 36.71
N LEU A 6 42.15 16.61 37.56
CA LEU A 6 40.90 17.36 37.74
C LEU A 6 40.70 18.48 36.70
N SER A 7 41.75 18.90 35.98
CA SER A 7 41.61 19.87 34.87
C SER A 7 40.98 19.27 33.62
N ASN A 8 40.95 17.95 33.48
CA ASN A 8 40.21 17.25 32.41
C ASN A 8 38.72 17.05 32.72
N LEU A 9 38.23 17.53 33.87
CA LEU A 9 36.79 17.55 34.18
C LEU A 9 36.09 18.84 33.69
N LYS A 10 36.73 19.61 32.79
CA LYS A 10 36.11 20.72 32.06
C LYS A 10 35.67 20.28 30.66
N SER A 11 34.68 19.40 30.56
CA SER A 11 33.80 19.30 29.38
C SER A 11 32.55 18.43 29.57
N LEU A 12 32.13 18.15 30.81
CA LEU A 12 30.86 17.45 31.05
C LEU A 12 29.64 18.37 30.91
N ASP A 13 29.85 19.68 30.71
CA ASP A 13 28.81 20.69 30.49
C ASP A 13 28.24 20.73 29.05
N GLU A 14 28.58 19.78 28.18
CA GLU A 14 28.13 19.83 26.77
C GLU A 14 27.48 18.55 26.25
N PHE A 15 26.86 17.74 27.12
CA PHE A 15 25.79 16.85 26.69
C PHE A 15 24.45 17.59 26.74
N MET A 16 24.14 18.35 25.68
CA MET A 16 22.76 18.75 25.43
C MET A 16 21.93 17.49 25.11
N VAL A 17 21.09 17.06 26.04
CA VAL A 17 20.03 16.10 25.75
C VAL A 17 19.00 16.82 24.90
N LEU A 18 18.85 16.38 23.65
CA LEU A 18 17.80 16.86 22.76
C LEU A 18 16.56 16.01 23.00
N ASP A 19 15.52 16.62 23.56
CA ASP A 19 14.22 15.98 23.63
C ASP A 19 13.63 15.86 22.22
N VAL A 20 12.97 14.73 21.97
CA VAL A 20 12.39 14.41 20.67
C VAL A 20 10.97 13.87 20.81
N VAL A 21 10.17 14.04 19.76
CA VAL A 21 8.82 13.46 19.69
C VAL A 21 8.92 11.92 19.56
N PRO A 22 8.31 11.12 20.45
CA PRO A 22 8.48 9.66 20.44
C PRO A 22 7.80 8.96 19.25
N LEU A 23 6.65 9.46 18.82
CA LEU A 23 5.87 8.92 17.69
C LEU A 23 5.45 10.06 16.75
N SER A 24 5.17 9.72 15.49
CA SER A 24 4.73 10.72 14.52
C SER A 24 3.37 11.31 14.89
N LEU A 25 3.28 12.64 14.85
CA LEU A 25 2.05 13.40 15.04
C LEU A 25 1.45 13.78 13.69
N GLY A 26 0.18 13.47 13.51
CA GLY A 26 -0.52 13.69 12.25
C GLY A 26 -1.94 14.18 12.44
N VAL A 27 -2.52 14.68 11.35
CA VAL A 27 -3.91 15.13 11.30
C VAL A 27 -4.68 14.37 10.23
N GLU A 28 -5.95 14.11 10.50
CA GLU A 28 -6.92 13.53 9.59
C GLU A 28 -8.04 14.53 9.30
N ILE A 29 -8.36 14.70 8.03
CA ILE A 29 -9.41 15.60 7.55
C ILE A 29 -10.62 14.76 7.13
N ASP A 30 -11.76 15.02 7.79
CA ASP A 30 -13.07 14.41 7.55
C ASP A 30 -13.07 12.86 7.46
N GLY A 31 -12.13 12.19 8.12
CA GLY A 31 -12.00 10.73 8.05
C GLY A 31 -11.54 10.18 6.69
N LYS A 32 -11.08 11.04 5.77
CA LYS A 32 -10.75 10.67 4.38
C LYS A 32 -9.27 10.79 4.09
N ASN A 33 -8.65 11.89 4.51
CA ASN A 33 -7.27 12.21 4.18
C ASN A 33 -6.45 12.42 5.45
N SER A 34 -5.45 11.58 5.66
CA SER A 34 -4.52 11.71 6.78
C SER A 34 -3.17 12.25 6.32
N THR A 35 -2.45 12.91 7.22
CA THR A 35 -1.15 13.49 6.94
C THR A 35 -0.32 13.56 8.21
N VAL A 36 0.87 12.98 8.17
CA VAL A 36 1.89 13.20 9.20
C VAL A 36 2.45 14.61 9.07
N MET A 37 2.44 15.35 10.18
CA MET A 37 2.91 16.74 10.24
C MET A 37 4.27 16.86 10.95
N ILE A 38 4.45 16.17 12.07
CA ILE A 38 5.72 16.12 12.81
C ILE A 38 6.13 14.65 12.91
N PRO A 39 7.16 14.21 12.17
CA PRO A 39 7.64 12.83 12.24
C PRO A 39 8.21 12.48 13.62
N ARG A 40 8.21 11.18 13.97
CA ARG A 40 8.93 10.65 15.13
C ARG A 40 10.40 11.09 15.12
N ASN A 41 10.99 11.16 16.31
CA ASN A 41 12.35 11.60 16.58
C ASN A 41 12.66 13.05 16.13
N THR A 42 11.64 13.86 15.84
CA THR A 42 11.84 15.30 15.60
C THR A 42 12.18 15.99 16.92
N THR A 43 13.23 16.80 16.93
CA THR A 43 13.63 17.60 18.09
C THR A 43 12.55 18.61 18.48
N ILE A 44 12.27 18.73 19.78
CA ILE A 44 11.36 19.72 20.35
C ILE A 44 12.16 20.86 21.03
N PRO A 45 11.63 22.10 21.08
CA PRO A 45 10.35 22.55 20.56
C PRO A 45 10.32 22.62 19.02
N THR A 46 9.17 22.33 18.42
CA THR A 46 9.01 22.39 16.95
C THR A 46 7.60 22.79 16.55
N LYS A 47 7.50 23.47 15.41
CA LYS A 47 6.25 23.96 14.86
C LYS A 47 6.15 23.64 13.39
N LYS A 48 5.02 23.06 12.98
CA LYS A 48 4.73 22.72 11.58
C LYS A 48 3.35 23.23 11.18
N THR A 49 3.33 23.96 10.08
CA THR A 49 2.10 24.49 9.47
C THR A 49 1.90 23.82 8.12
N ARG A 50 0.67 23.42 7.83
CA ARG A 50 0.27 22.89 6.52
C ARG A 50 -1.13 23.37 6.16
N THR A 51 -1.30 23.72 4.90
CA THR A 51 -2.60 24.12 4.36
C THR A 51 -3.36 22.90 3.85
N PHE A 52 -4.60 22.78 4.29
CA PHE A 52 -5.57 21.80 3.85
C PHE A 52 -6.69 22.50 3.07
N SER A 53 -7.50 21.71 2.36
CA SER A 53 -8.66 22.23 1.65
C SER A 53 -9.88 21.36 1.87
N THR A 54 -11.07 21.93 1.67
CA THR A 54 -12.34 21.21 1.82
C THR A 54 -12.39 19.97 0.92
N SER A 55 -12.93 18.89 1.50
CA SER A 55 -13.12 17.61 0.80
C SER A 55 -14.31 17.66 -0.15
N GLU A 56 -15.28 18.54 0.14
CA GLU A 56 -16.56 18.66 -0.56
C GLU A 56 -16.85 20.12 -0.96
N GLY A 57 -17.69 20.31 -1.99
CA GLY A 57 -18.15 21.63 -2.41
C GLY A 57 -19.24 22.15 -1.46
N ASN A 58 -19.24 23.45 -1.19
CA ASN A 58 -20.14 24.11 -0.25
C ASN A 58 -20.10 23.53 1.18
N GLN A 59 -18.96 22.95 1.55
CA GLN A 59 -18.73 22.41 2.88
C GLN A 59 -18.64 23.54 3.92
N SER A 60 -19.61 23.61 4.84
CA SER A 60 -19.68 24.61 5.92
C SER A 60 -18.98 24.17 7.21
N VAL A 61 -18.75 22.86 7.36
CA VAL A 61 -18.14 22.24 8.54
C VAL A 61 -17.04 21.26 8.11
N MET A 62 -15.88 21.35 8.74
CA MET A 62 -14.75 20.43 8.51
C MET A 62 -14.24 19.87 9.83
N ARG A 63 -14.03 18.56 9.89
CA ARG A 63 -13.49 17.87 11.06
C ARG A 63 -12.00 17.61 10.87
N ILE A 64 -11.21 18.00 11.86
CA ILE A 64 -9.77 17.70 11.92
C ILE A 64 -9.51 16.86 13.16
N GLN A 65 -9.04 15.64 12.97
CA GLN A 65 -8.66 14.76 14.07
C GLN A 65 -7.13 14.72 14.19
N LEU A 66 -6.62 14.93 15.39
CA LEU A 66 -5.20 14.81 15.72
C LEU A 66 -4.93 13.38 16.20
N PHE A 67 -3.87 12.78 15.68
CA PHE A 67 -3.45 11.43 16.05
C PHE A 67 -1.95 11.32 16.25
N GLU A 68 -1.54 10.31 17.01
CA GLU A 68 -0.16 9.92 17.26
C GLU A 68 0.03 8.45 16.86
N GLY A 69 1.02 8.16 16.02
CA GLY A 69 1.37 6.79 15.64
C GLY A 69 1.94 6.63 14.24
N GLU A 70 2.30 5.40 13.91
CA GLU A 70 3.04 5.02 12.69
C GLU A 70 2.22 4.12 11.74
N ASN A 71 0.94 3.84 12.05
CA ASN A 71 0.10 3.05 11.16
C ASN A 71 -0.37 3.89 9.97
N GLU A 72 -0.46 3.24 8.81
CA GLU A 72 -1.00 3.85 7.58
C GLU A 72 -2.47 4.28 7.75
N LYS A 73 -3.26 3.46 8.45
CA LYS A 73 -4.66 3.77 8.77
C LYS A 73 -4.75 4.52 10.10
N VAL A 74 -5.42 5.68 10.10
CA VAL A 74 -5.61 6.52 11.30
C VAL A 74 -6.31 5.77 12.42
N SER A 75 -7.21 4.84 12.10
CA SER A 75 -7.89 4.00 13.11
C SER A 75 -6.96 3.07 13.89
N GLY A 76 -5.74 2.81 13.40
CA GLY A 76 -4.71 2.06 14.13
C GLY A 76 -3.81 2.93 15.01
N ASN A 77 -3.92 4.25 14.89
CA ASN A 77 -3.14 5.23 15.65
C ASN A 77 -3.93 5.73 16.87
N TYR A 78 -3.24 6.37 17.81
CA TYR A 78 -3.86 6.88 19.02
C TYR A 78 -4.50 8.25 18.74
N PRO A 79 -5.80 8.44 19.01
CA PRO A 79 -6.45 9.74 18.85
C PRO A 79 -6.07 10.67 20.00
N LEU A 80 -5.45 11.81 19.68
CA LEU A 80 -5.07 12.81 20.69
C LEU A 80 -6.17 13.86 20.91
N GLY A 81 -6.99 14.12 19.89
CA GLY A 81 -8.05 15.10 19.99
C GLY A 81 -8.72 15.38 18.65
N GLN A 82 -9.75 16.21 18.67
CA GLN A 82 -10.51 16.56 17.47
C GLN A 82 -10.94 18.02 17.52
N LEU A 83 -10.86 18.68 16.37
CA LEU A 83 -11.42 19.99 16.10
C LEU A 83 -12.54 19.92 15.08
N ILE A 84 -13.53 20.78 15.25
CA ILE A 84 -14.58 21.01 14.26
C ILE A 84 -14.49 22.49 13.89
N VAL A 85 -14.10 22.74 12.64
CA VAL A 85 -14.13 24.08 12.05
C VAL A 85 -15.53 24.29 11.51
N VAL A 86 -16.21 25.32 12.00
CA VAL A 86 -17.55 25.74 11.55
C VAL A 86 -17.46 27.07 10.79
N ASP A 87 -18.54 27.44 10.10
CA ASP A 87 -18.67 28.68 9.33
C ASP A 87 -17.66 28.84 8.17
N ILE A 88 -17.29 27.72 7.54
CA ILE A 88 -16.47 27.76 6.31
C ILE A 88 -17.32 28.35 5.18
N ALA A 89 -16.78 29.36 4.49
CA ALA A 89 -17.46 29.99 3.36
C ALA A 89 -17.80 28.93 2.28
N PRO A 90 -19.06 28.85 1.80
CA PRO A 90 -19.43 27.91 0.75
C PRO A 90 -18.67 28.23 -0.54
N LYS A 91 -17.77 27.32 -0.93
CA LYS A 91 -16.99 27.40 -2.16
C LYS A 91 -16.93 26.03 -2.85
N PRO A 92 -16.63 25.96 -4.15
CA PRO A 92 -16.30 24.70 -4.81
C PRO A 92 -15.21 23.93 -4.05
N ARG A 93 -15.23 22.60 -4.21
CA ARG A 93 -14.27 21.70 -3.57
C ARG A 93 -12.83 22.17 -3.82
N GLY A 94 -12.02 22.25 -2.77
CA GLY A 94 -10.59 22.56 -2.87
C GLY A 94 -10.23 24.05 -2.86
N GLU A 95 -11.21 24.96 -2.98
CA GLU A 95 -10.96 26.41 -2.99
C GLU A 95 -10.84 27.02 -1.60
N SER A 96 -11.60 26.52 -0.62
CA SER A 96 -11.44 26.93 0.78
C SER A 96 -10.16 26.34 1.34
N LYS A 97 -9.24 27.20 1.79
CA LYS A 97 -7.91 26.83 2.29
C LYS A 97 -7.84 27.09 3.80
N ILE A 98 -7.49 26.05 4.54
CA ILE A 98 -7.45 26.05 6.01
C ILE A 98 -6.03 25.69 6.42
N GLU A 99 -5.33 26.62 7.05
CA GLU A 99 -4.02 26.39 7.61
C GLU A 99 -4.14 25.74 8.98
N VAL A 100 -3.50 24.58 9.12
CA VAL A 100 -3.42 23.84 10.37
C VAL A 100 -1.99 23.90 10.85
N THR A 101 -1.80 24.20 12.12
CA THR A 101 -0.49 24.33 12.73
C THR A 101 -0.42 23.49 13.99
N LEU A 102 0.56 22.58 14.02
CA LEU A 102 0.96 21.85 15.22
C LEU A 102 2.18 22.52 15.82
N ASP A 103 2.11 22.79 17.12
CA ASP A 103 3.15 23.46 17.89
C ASP A 103 3.41 22.63 19.13
N ILE A 104 4.59 22.01 19.24
CA ILE A 104 5.01 21.28 20.43
C ILE A 104 6.10 22.05 21.16
N ASP A 105 5.85 22.33 22.42
CA ASP A 105 6.78 23.10 23.26
C ASP A 105 7.86 22.23 23.91
N ALA A 106 8.76 22.86 24.66
CA ALA A 106 9.83 22.18 25.37
C ALA A 106 9.35 21.27 26.52
N ASN A 107 8.09 21.40 26.96
CA ASN A 107 7.48 20.55 27.99
C ASN A 107 6.69 19.39 27.38
N SER A 108 6.78 19.18 26.05
CA SER A 108 5.94 18.24 25.30
C SER A 108 4.43 18.55 25.32
N SER A 109 4.05 19.81 25.56
CA SER A 109 2.67 20.26 25.36
C SER A 109 2.44 20.53 23.87
N LEU A 110 1.47 19.85 23.27
CA LEU A 110 1.12 20.00 21.86
C LEU A 110 -0.12 20.88 21.70
N ALA A 111 -0.02 21.92 20.88
CA ALA A 111 -1.12 22.80 20.53
C ALA A 111 -1.49 22.67 19.04
N LEU A 112 -2.80 22.65 18.75
CA LEU A 112 -3.36 22.61 17.40
C LEU A 112 -4.06 23.94 17.09
N SER A 113 -3.51 24.74 16.19
CA SER A 113 -4.14 26.00 15.78
C SER A 113 -4.61 25.97 14.34
N ILE A 114 -5.76 26.62 14.08
CA ILE A 114 -6.38 26.66 12.75
C ILE A 114 -6.67 28.10 12.32
N VAL A 115 -6.35 28.38 11.06
CA VAL A 115 -6.65 29.66 10.39
C VAL A 115 -7.34 29.39 9.06
N ASP A 116 -8.56 29.92 8.89
CA ASP A 116 -9.18 29.98 7.56
C ASP A 116 -8.58 31.18 6.80
N THR A 117 -7.81 30.90 5.75
CA THR A 117 -7.15 31.92 4.94
C THR A 117 -8.14 32.78 4.14
N SER A 118 -9.36 32.29 3.91
CA SER A 118 -10.39 32.99 3.14
C SER A 118 -10.98 34.16 3.93
N THR A 119 -11.23 33.92 5.21
CA THR A 119 -11.90 34.87 6.10
C THR A 119 -10.92 35.57 7.04
N GLY A 120 -9.68 35.09 7.14
CA GLY A 120 -8.70 35.54 8.13
C GLY A 120 -9.11 35.23 9.58
N LYS A 121 -10.24 34.53 9.78
CA LYS A 121 -10.72 34.15 11.10
C LYS A 121 -9.79 33.09 11.67
N LYS A 122 -9.21 33.40 12.82
CA LYS A 122 -8.38 32.50 13.62
C LYS A 122 -9.25 31.91 14.72
N GLN A 123 -9.32 30.58 14.77
CA GLN A 123 -9.91 29.87 15.91
C GLN A 123 -8.78 29.11 16.60
N PRO A 124 -8.06 29.75 17.54
CA PRO A 124 -7.06 29.04 18.32
C PRO A 124 -7.78 28.14 19.32
N ILE A 125 -7.47 26.85 19.30
CA ILE A 125 -7.92 25.92 20.33
C ILE A 125 -6.65 25.26 20.88
N ARG A 126 -6.51 25.25 22.20
CA ARG A 126 -5.45 24.48 22.85
C ARG A 126 -6.06 23.13 23.24
N VAL A 127 -5.42 22.05 22.82
CA VAL A 127 -5.79 20.69 23.22
C VAL A 127 -4.61 20.17 24.02
N ASP A 128 -4.76 20.01 25.33
CA ASP A 128 -3.70 19.40 26.13
C ASP A 128 -3.59 17.92 25.78
N VAL A 129 -2.44 17.55 25.23
CA VAL A 129 -2.16 16.18 24.86
C VAL A 129 -1.65 15.45 26.09
N GLY A 130 -2.54 14.63 26.66
CA GLY A 130 -2.18 13.75 27.77
C GLY A 130 -1.10 12.77 27.33
N SER A 131 0.02 12.76 28.05
CA SER A 131 1.16 11.89 27.79
C SER A 131 0.71 10.41 27.84
N LEU A 132 0.84 9.71 26.72
CA LEU A 132 0.66 8.26 26.67
C LEU A 132 1.69 7.58 27.59
N PRO A 133 1.30 6.62 28.44
CA PRO A 133 2.25 5.90 29.25
C PRO A 133 3.22 5.08 28.35
N PRO A 134 4.51 4.98 28.69
CA PRO A 134 5.52 4.28 27.87
C PRO A 134 5.15 2.83 27.50
N SER A 135 4.39 2.15 28.36
CA SER A 135 3.87 0.80 28.11
C SER A 135 2.87 0.70 26.96
N GLU A 136 2.14 1.77 26.66
CA GLU A 136 1.22 1.85 25.53
C GLU A 136 2.02 1.99 24.22
N ILE A 137 3.08 2.79 24.23
CA ILE A 137 3.96 3.08 23.09
C ILE A 137 4.66 1.81 22.58
N GLU A 138 5.18 0.97 23.48
CA GLU A 138 5.79 -0.32 23.11
C GLU A 138 4.77 -1.28 22.48
N ARG A 139 3.56 -1.35 23.04
CA ARG A 139 2.48 -2.21 22.52
C ARG A 139 2.06 -1.78 21.12
N MET A 140 1.88 -0.47 20.90
CA MET A 140 1.52 0.06 19.57
C MET A 140 2.63 -0.20 18.54
N SER A 141 3.89 0.05 18.90
CA SER A 141 5.05 -0.20 18.02
C SER A 141 5.20 -1.68 17.64
N LYS A 142 4.94 -2.60 18.57
CA LYS A 142 4.98 -4.05 18.31
C LYS A 142 3.83 -4.50 17.42
N ASN A 143 2.62 -3.98 17.64
CA ASN A 143 1.43 -4.30 16.84
C ASN A 143 1.57 -3.86 15.37
N VAL A 144 2.22 -2.71 15.11
CA VAL A 144 2.51 -2.24 13.73
C VAL A 144 3.40 -3.23 12.98
N ARG A 145 4.47 -3.71 13.62
CA ARG A 145 5.38 -4.70 13.01
C ARG A 145 4.66 -6.00 12.69
N THR A 146 3.79 -6.49 13.57
CA THR A 146 3.04 -7.72 13.31
C THR A 146 1.99 -7.54 12.21
N ASN A 147 1.26 -6.41 12.19
CA ASN A 147 0.24 -6.16 11.17
C ASN A 147 0.85 -5.97 9.78
N SER A 148 1.95 -5.23 9.66
CA SER A 148 2.64 -5.01 8.38
C SER A 148 3.24 -6.31 7.80
N VAL A 149 3.74 -7.21 8.65
CA VAL A 149 4.22 -8.54 8.23
C VAL A 149 3.06 -9.42 7.77
N VAL A 150 1.93 -9.44 8.50
CA VAL A 150 0.75 -10.22 8.13
C VAL A 150 0.16 -9.74 6.81
N GLU A 151 0.06 -8.43 6.60
CA GLU A 151 -0.44 -7.87 5.34
C GLU A 151 0.49 -8.16 4.16
N SER A 152 1.81 -8.00 4.35
CA SER A 152 2.81 -8.32 3.32
C SER A 152 2.79 -9.80 2.96
N LYS A 153 2.65 -10.68 3.95
CA LYS A 153 2.50 -12.12 3.76
C LYS A 153 1.24 -12.45 2.96
N ALA A 154 0.09 -11.86 3.32
CA ALA A 154 -1.16 -12.09 2.60
C ALA A 154 -1.10 -11.61 1.14
N LYS A 155 -0.45 -10.46 0.87
CA LYS A 155 -0.20 -9.97 -0.50
C LYS A 155 0.66 -10.96 -1.30
N LEU A 156 1.74 -11.46 -0.71
CA LEU A 156 2.62 -12.44 -1.33
C LEU A 156 1.90 -13.77 -1.61
N GLU A 157 1.12 -14.28 -0.65
CA GLU A 157 0.34 -15.52 -0.79
C GLU A 157 -0.68 -15.40 -1.93
N ASN A 158 -1.43 -14.31 -1.98
CA ASN A 158 -2.40 -14.07 -3.06
C ASN A 158 -1.73 -14.00 -4.44
N TYR A 159 -0.59 -13.31 -4.53
CA TYR A 159 0.17 -13.24 -5.77
C TYR A 159 0.70 -14.62 -6.20
N ALA A 160 1.29 -15.37 -5.27
CA ALA A 160 1.79 -16.72 -5.53
C ALA A 160 0.67 -17.68 -6.00
N HIS A 161 -0.52 -17.59 -5.39
CA HIS A 161 -1.68 -18.37 -5.83
C HIS A 161 -2.14 -18.00 -7.25
N SER A 162 -2.18 -16.71 -7.57
CA SER A 162 -2.53 -16.22 -8.90
C SER A 162 -1.55 -16.72 -9.98
N VAL A 163 -0.24 -16.57 -9.72
CA VAL A 163 0.81 -17.05 -10.63
C VAL A 163 0.72 -18.57 -10.82
N ARG A 164 0.55 -19.33 -9.74
CA ARG A 164 0.40 -20.80 -9.83
C ARG A 164 -0.81 -21.21 -10.66
N SER A 165 -1.95 -20.54 -10.47
CA SER A 165 -3.18 -20.83 -11.22
C SER A 165 -3.00 -20.56 -12.72
N SER A 166 -2.40 -19.42 -13.06
CA SER A 166 -2.09 -19.06 -14.45
C SER A 166 -1.12 -20.06 -15.10
N ALA A 167 -0.05 -20.44 -14.41
CA ALA A 167 0.91 -21.44 -14.89
C ALA A 167 0.26 -22.82 -15.06
N ALA A 168 -0.58 -23.27 -14.12
CA ALA A 168 -1.27 -24.54 -14.20
C ALA A 168 -2.21 -24.60 -15.41
N LYS A 169 -2.93 -23.50 -15.71
CA LYS A 169 -3.78 -23.40 -16.90
C LYS A 169 -2.95 -23.54 -18.19
N ARG A 170 -1.83 -22.81 -18.29
CA ARG A 170 -0.93 -22.87 -19.44
C ARG A 170 -0.35 -24.27 -19.66
N ILE A 171 0.01 -24.95 -18.57
CA ILE A 171 0.51 -26.33 -18.63
C ILE A 171 -0.56 -27.28 -19.15
N ALA A 172 -1.82 -27.14 -18.71
CA ALA A 172 -2.92 -27.97 -19.19
C ALA A 172 -3.19 -27.76 -20.68
N GLU A 173 -3.20 -26.50 -21.14
CA GLU A 173 -3.34 -26.13 -22.56
C GLU A 173 -2.22 -26.76 -23.42
N LEU A 174 -0.97 -26.67 -22.96
CA LEU A 174 0.17 -27.25 -23.68
C LEU A 174 0.14 -28.78 -23.72
N LYS A 175 -0.30 -29.44 -22.64
CA LYS A 175 -0.45 -30.91 -22.62
C LYS A 175 -1.48 -31.37 -23.64
N GLN A 176 -2.62 -30.70 -23.72
CA GLN A 176 -3.65 -31.03 -24.70
C GLN A 176 -3.12 -30.88 -26.14
N SER A 177 -2.43 -29.77 -26.43
CA SER A 177 -1.83 -29.54 -27.76
C SER A 177 -0.78 -30.62 -28.11
N ILE A 178 0.03 -31.07 -27.14
CA ILE A 178 0.99 -32.17 -27.37
C ILE A 178 0.26 -33.48 -27.69
N GLU A 179 -0.81 -33.81 -26.97
CA GLU A 179 -1.62 -35.02 -27.24
C GLU A 179 -2.26 -34.97 -28.63
N ASP A 180 -2.78 -33.82 -29.01
CA ASP A 180 -3.40 -33.58 -30.32
C ASP A 180 -2.38 -33.73 -31.47
N ILE A 181 -1.18 -33.16 -31.33
CA ILE A 181 -0.09 -33.29 -32.30
C ILE A 181 0.39 -34.74 -32.41
N GLN A 182 0.50 -35.46 -31.29
CA GLN A 182 0.93 -36.86 -31.29
C GLN A 182 -0.10 -37.75 -32.01
N ALA A 183 -1.39 -37.50 -31.81
CA ALA A 183 -2.45 -38.23 -32.51
C ALA A 183 -2.38 -38.04 -34.04
N VAL A 184 -2.04 -36.84 -34.51
CA VAL A 184 -1.83 -36.58 -35.95
C VAL A 184 -0.61 -37.34 -36.48
N GLU A 185 0.49 -37.36 -35.74
CA GLU A 185 1.71 -38.08 -36.10
C GLU A 185 1.47 -39.60 -36.21
N ASP A 186 0.78 -40.18 -35.23
CA ASP A 186 0.43 -41.60 -35.22
C ASP A 186 -0.42 -41.99 -36.44
N LYS A 187 -1.38 -41.15 -36.81
CA LYS A 187 -2.26 -41.37 -37.98
C LYS A 187 -1.53 -41.22 -39.32
N ALA A 188 -0.60 -40.29 -39.41
CA ALA A 188 0.27 -40.16 -40.56
C ALA A 188 1.18 -41.40 -40.69
N THR A 189 1.79 -41.84 -39.59
CA THR A 189 2.64 -43.03 -39.54
C THR A 189 1.88 -44.31 -39.87
N GLU A 190 0.65 -44.49 -39.41
CA GLU A 190 -0.21 -45.61 -39.78
C GLU A 190 -0.48 -45.63 -41.30
N THR A 191 -0.73 -44.44 -41.88
CA THR A 191 -0.99 -44.31 -43.31
C THR A 191 0.25 -44.62 -44.15
N LEU A 192 1.44 -44.17 -43.70
CA LEU A 192 2.72 -44.50 -44.34
C LEU A 192 3.01 -46.00 -44.30
N ARG A 193 2.80 -46.66 -43.15
CA ARG A 193 2.96 -48.13 -43.05
C ARG A 193 2.02 -48.90 -43.97
N TRP A 194 0.77 -48.42 -44.11
CA TRP A 194 -0.18 -49.00 -45.06
C TRP A 194 0.29 -48.81 -46.51
N LEU A 195 0.85 -47.66 -46.84
CA LEU A 195 1.39 -47.34 -48.17
C LEU A 195 2.53 -48.29 -48.57
N ASP A 196 3.46 -48.55 -47.65
CA ASP A 196 4.59 -49.47 -47.87
C ASP A 196 4.13 -50.90 -48.23
N SER A 197 3.03 -51.34 -47.62
CA SER A 197 2.47 -52.68 -47.83
C SER A 197 1.54 -52.79 -49.06
N ASN A 198 1.08 -51.67 -49.63
CA ASN A 198 0.03 -51.64 -50.66
C ASN A 198 0.42 -50.82 -51.91
N HIS A 199 1.70 -50.82 -52.28
CA HIS A 199 2.29 -49.95 -53.32
C HIS A 199 1.80 -50.19 -54.77
N LEU A 200 1.04 -51.26 -55.04
CA LEU A 200 0.46 -51.58 -56.37
C LEU A 200 -1.07 -51.64 -56.37
N THR A 201 -1.73 -51.04 -55.37
CA THR A 201 -3.21 -51.02 -55.35
C THR A 201 -3.80 -50.02 -56.35
N LYS A 202 -5.13 -50.03 -56.48
CA LYS A 202 -5.90 -49.18 -57.38
C LYS A 202 -5.95 -47.74 -56.86
N LYS A 203 -6.04 -46.79 -57.79
CA LYS A 203 -6.15 -45.35 -57.51
C LYS A 203 -7.28 -45.04 -56.52
N GLU A 204 -8.41 -45.71 -56.65
CA GLU A 204 -9.58 -45.52 -55.81
C GLU A 204 -9.31 -45.85 -54.33
N GLU A 205 -8.45 -46.83 -54.03
CA GLU A 205 -8.10 -47.19 -52.65
C GLU A 205 -7.17 -46.15 -52.01
N PHE A 206 -6.25 -45.58 -52.78
CA PHE A 206 -5.44 -44.44 -52.32
C PHE A 206 -6.29 -43.20 -52.04
N ASP A 207 -7.26 -42.90 -52.91
CA ASP A 207 -8.19 -41.78 -52.73
C ASP A 207 -9.07 -41.97 -51.48
N VAL A 208 -9.51 -43.21 -51.20
CA VAL A 208 -10.27 -43.55 -49.97
C VAL A 208 -9.40 -43.38 -48.72
N LYS A 209 -8.15 -43.88 -48.72
CA LYS A 209 -7.25 -43.75 -47.56
C LYS A 209 -6.86 -42.28 -47.30
N ARG A 210 -6.65 -41.47 -48.35
CA ARG A 210 -6.42 -40.02 -48.23
C ARG A 210 -7.61 -39.32 -47.57
N ARG A 211 -8.83 -39.54 -48.08
CA ARG A 211 -10.05 -38.93 -47.50
C ARG A 211 -10.26 -39.33 -46.04
N LYS A 212 -9.91 -40.57 -45.67
CA LYS A 212 -9.98 -41.04 -44.29
C LYS A 212 -8.98 -40.31 -43.39
N LEU A 213 -7.73 -40.15 -43.82
CA LEU A 213 -6.73 -39.39 -43.08
C LEU A 213 -7.14 -37.92 -42.92
N GLU A 214 -7.63 -37.29 -44.00
CA GLU A 214 -8.14 -35.91 -43.96
C GLU A 214 -9.31 -35.76 -42.98
N ALA A 215 -10.25 -36.70 -42.96
CA ALA A 215 -11.40 -36.68 -42.05
C ALA A 215 -11.00 -36.82 -40.57
N GLU A 216 -9.93 -37.56 -40.27
CA GLU A 216 -9.45 -37.77 -38.89
C GLU A 216 -8.53 -36.64 -38.41
N VAL A 217 -7.74 -36.02 -39.29
CA VAL A 217 -6.76 -34.97 -38.95
C VAL A 217 -7.38 -33.56 -38.92
N ASN A 218 -8.28 -33.24 -39.87
CA ASN A 218 -8.85 -31.90 -39.99
C ASN A 218 -9.55 -31.35 -38.72
N PRO A 219 -10.27 -32.15 -37.92
CA PRO A 219 -10.86 -31.67 -36.67
C PRO A 219 -9.83 -31.27 -35.61
N ILE A 220 -8.67 -31.94 -35.59
CA ILE A 220 -7.61 -31.72 -34.60
C ILE A 220 -6.83 -30.45 -34.94
N THR A 221 -6.41 -30.31 -36.21
CA THR A 221 -5.65 -29.15 -36.68
C THR A 221 -6.43 -27.84 -36.68
N ARG A 222 -7.77 -27.91 -36.63
CA ARG A 222 -8.64 -26.72 -36.60
C ARG A 222 -8.88 -26.17 -35.19
N ASN A 223 -8.57 -26.94 -34.15
CA ASN A 223 -8.66 -26.50 -32.75
C ASN A 223 -7.40 -25.76 -32.25
N ASP A 224 -6.29 -25.84 -32.99
CA ASP A 224 -4.99 -25.24 -32.65
C ASP A 224 -4.76 -23.83 -33.26
N GLY A 225 -5.78 -23.23 -33.91
CA GLY A 225 -5.70 -21.89 -34.54
C GLY A 225 -6.72 -20.90 -33.98
#